data_AF-A0A1I4QVD7-F1
#
_entry.id   AF-A0A1I4QVD7-F1
#
_cell.length_a   1.000
_cell.length_b   1.000
_cell.length_c   1.000
_cell.angle_alpha   90.00
_cell.angle_beta   90.00
_cell.angle_gamma   90.00
#
_symmetry.space_group_name_H-M   'P 1'
#
loop_
_entity.id
_entity.type
_entity.pdbx_description
1 polymer ?
#
loop_
_entity_poly.entity_id
_entity_poly.type
_entity_poly.pdbx_seq_one_letter_code
_entity_poly.pdbx_strand_id
1 'polypeptide(L)'
;MPFIPHTESDVREMLAAIGADSIETLFDETPQALRVDGLQGLPPALSEMEVTRLMEARAASDATALNFIGAGAYEHHVPAAVWQIATRGEFYSAYTPYQAEASQGTLQLIYEYQSMMAGLTGLPVSNASLYDGASALAEAALMAVRANRKNKSQRILMPASVHPAYRAVVRSIVSPQGIELVDLPFDAAAGRVDPAALEAEAPGEAAALVIPQPNFFGVLEEADALTDWAHGQGMQVIGVVNPVSLALLKAPGEWGGKGADIVVGEGQPLGAPLSSGGPYFGFMCCRKEHARQMPGRVVGRTTDADGRDGFVLTLQAREQHIRRSKATSNICTNQGLMVTAATIHMALLGPEGLERVAAASMANTQALAERLEASGCVPVFSGERFHEVAVRVGGDAERVAAAMAEEGVLAGYPLGRDYPELKDALLVCVTETKTGADLDRYMAALEKARAAS
;
A
#
# COMPACT_ATOMS: atom_id res chain seq x y z
N MET A 1 -9.82 8.59 32.31
CA MET A 1 -10.83 9.65 32.02
C MET A 1 -12.11 8.93 31.59
N PRO A 2 -13.30 9.25 32.14
CA PRO A 2 -14.51 8.53 31.73
C PRO A 2 -14.79 8.79 30.23
N PHE A 3 -15.18 7.74 29.49
CA PHE A 3 -15.50 7.87 28.07
C PHE A 3 -16.74 8.74 27.84
N ILE A 4 -17.72 8.64 28.75
CA ILE A 4 -18.88 9.53 28.81
C ILE A 4 -18.50 10.69 29.74
N PRO A 5 -18.46 11.94 29.24
CA PRO A 5 -17.98 13.08 30.03
C PRO A 5 -19.03 13.59 31.04
N HIS A 6 -20.31 13.29 30.82
CA HIS A 6 -21.43 13.80 31.61
C HIS A 6 -21.54 13.09 32.96
N THR A 7 -21.65 13.88 34.02
CA THR A 7 -22.00 13.42 35.36
C THR A 7 -23.50 13.18 35.50
N GLU A 8 -23.92 12.53 36.58
CA GLU A 8 -25.35 12.40 36.91
C GLU A 8 -26.05 13.77 37.05
N SER A 9 -25.33 14.81 37.49
CA SER A 9 -25.89 16.17 37.56
C SER A 9 -26.14 16.74 36.17
N ASP A 10 -25.15 16.63 35.28
CA ASP A 10 -25.28 17.09 33.89
C ASP A 10 -26.46 16.40 33.22
N VAL A 11 -26.59 15.08 33.39
CA VAL A 11 -27.70 14.29 32.83
C VAL A 11 -29.05 14.81 33.34
N ARG A 12 -29.20 15.04 34.66
CA ARG A 12 -30.46 15.58 35.22
C ARG A 12 -30.79 16.97 34.70
N GLU A 13 -29.80 17.85 34.61
CA GLU A 13 -29.99 19.22 34.11
C GLU A 13 -30.40 19.22 32.63
N MET A 14 -29.76 18.40 31.80
CA MET A 14 -30.11 18.25 30.38
C MET A 14 -31.53 17.67 30.22
N LEU A 15 -31.89 16.65 30.98
CA LEU A 15 -33.23 16.04 30.96
C LEU A 15 -34.32 17.06 31.35
N ALA A 16 -34.09 17.81 32.43
CA ALA A 16 -35.01 18.87 32.87
C ALA A 16 -35.17 19.97 31.81
N ALA A 17 -34.10 20.34 31.10
CA ALA A 17 -34.13 21.37 30.06
C ALA A 17 -35.02 20.99 28.86
N ILE A 18 -35.15 19.70 28.57
CA ILE A 18 -35.99 19.17 27.48
C ILE A 18 -37.34 18.60 27.97
N GLY A 19 -37.61 18.63 29.27
CA GLY A 19 -38.84 18.12 29.87
C GLY A 19 -38.97 16.59 29.82
N ALA A 20 -37.85 15.87 29.80
CA ALA A 20 -37.83 14.41 29.85
C ALA A 20 -37.54 13.91 31.26
N ASP A 21 -38.21 12.85 31.69
CA ASP A 21 -38.08 12.31 33.05
C ASP A 21 -36.93 11.30 33.19
N SER A 22 -36.46 10.73 32.07
CA SER A 22 -35.43 9.69 32.04
C SER A 22 -34.73 9.62 30.69
N ILE A 23 -33.56 8.96 30.64
CA ILE A 23 -32.86 8.66 29.38
C ILE A 23 -33.72 7.74 28.50
N GLU A 24 -34.44 6.80 29.11
CA GLU A 24 -35.29 5.83 28.43
C GLU A 24 -36.41 6.50 27.64
N THR A 25 -36.94 7.63 28.14
CA THR A 25 -37.95 8.45 27.47
C THR A 25 -37.44 8.97 26.12
N LEU A 26 -36.12 9.23 25.98
CA LEU A 26 -35.53 9.74 24.74
C LEU A 26 -35.52 8.71 23.59
N PHE A 27 -35.83 7.45 23.88
CA PHE A 27 -35.81 6.36 22.91
C PHE A 27 -37.20 5.79 22.63
N ASP A 28 -38.29 6.42 23.11
CA ASP A 28 -39.67 5.94 22.96
C ASP A 28 -40.11 5.69 21.50
N GLU A 29 -39.54 6.42 20.54
CA GLU A 29 -39.72 6.23 19.10
C GLU A 29 -39.17 4.89 18.57
N THR A 30 -38.22 4.25 19.28
CA THR A 30 -37.65 2.96 18.87
C THR A 30 -38.66 1.84 19.19
N PRO A 31 -39.18 1.11 18.19
CA PRO A 31 -40.14 0.03 18.41
C PRO A 31 -39.62 -1.01 19.40
N GLN A 32 -40.47 -1.42 20.35
CA GLN A 32 -40.08 -2.38 21.40
C GLN A 32 -39.52 -3.69 20.82
N ALA A 33 -40.05 -4.15 19.70
CA ALA A 33 -39.58 -5.37 19.02
C ALA A 33 -38.16 -5.27 18.45
N LEU A 34 -37.59 -4.05 18.34
CA LEU A 34 -36.21 -3.81 17.91
C LEU A 34 -35.26 -3.53 19.08
N ARG A 35 -35.78 -3.36 20.30
CA ARG A 35 -34.96 -3.15 21.49
C ARG A 35 -34.44 -4.48 22.01
N VAL A 36 -33.22 -4.46 22.54
CA VAL A 36 -32.60 -5.60 23.19
C VAL A 36 -32.37 -5.28 24.67
N ASP A 37 -32.66 -6.22 25.56
CA ASP A 37 -32.49 -6.02 27.00
C ASP A 37 -31.01 -5.97 27.43
N GLY A 38 -30.12 -6.43 26.56
CA GLY A 38 -28.68 -6.42 26.75
C GLY A 38 -27.96 -7.19 25.66
N LEU A 39 -26.63 -7.07 25.64
CA LEU A 39 -25.77 -7.79 24.71
C LEU A 39 -25.32 -9.09 25.38
N GLN A 40 -25.96 -10.20 25.03
CA GLN A 40 -25.58 -11.53 25.53
C GLN A 40 -24.15 -11.89 25.10
N GLY A 41 -23.38 -12.47 26.01
CA GLY A 41 -22.00 -12.91 25.73
C GLY A 41 -20.92 -11.83 25.90
N LEU A 42 -21.28 -10.61 26.34
CA LEU A 42 -20.27 -9.64 26.74
C LEU A 42 -19.63 -10.04 28.09
N PRO A 43 -18.29 -10.04 28.19
CA PRO A 43 -17.62 -10.23 29.47
C PRO A 43 -17.91 -9.04 30.41
N PRO A 44 -17.72 -9.22 31.73
CA PRO A 44 -17.76 -8.11 32.66
C PRO A 44 -16.83 -6.98 32.25
N ALA A 45 -17.24 -5.73 32.48
CA ALA A 45 -16.42 -4.56 32.21
C ALA A 45 -15.11 -4.64 33.02
N LEU A 46 -14.01 -4.30 32.35
CA LEU A 46 -12.69 -4.22 32.95
C LEU A 46 -12.33 -2.75 33.18
N SER A 47 -11.60 -2.49 34.25
CA SER A 47 -10.95 -1.19 34.44
C SER A 47 -9.89 -0.94 33.37
N GLU A 48 -9.50 0.32 33.17
CA GLU A 48 -8.43 0.71 32.25
C GLU A 48 -7.14 -0.11 32.49
N MET A 49 -6.75 -0.28 33.77
CA MET A 49 -5.59 -1.09 34.16
C MET A 49 -5.71 -2.56 33.77
N GLU A 50 -6.90 -3.16 33.94
CA GLU A 50 -7.13 -4.56 33.61
C GLU A 50 -7.13 -4.79 32.10
N VAL A 51 -7.72 -3.88 31.32
CA VAL A 51 -7.68 -3.92 29.86
C VAL A 51 -6.25 -3.78 29.36
N THR A 52 -5.48 -2.82 29.88
CA THR A 52 -4.06 -2.66 29.51
C THR A 52 -3.27 -3.94 29.75
N ARG A 53 -3.36 -4.52 30.95
CA ARG A 53 -2.68 -5.78 31.27
C ARG A 53 -3.12 -6.93 30.37
N LEU A 54 -4.42 -7.01 30.05
CA LEU A 54 -4.95 -8.01 29.14
C LEU A 54 -4.35 -7.84 27.74
N MET A 55 -4.30 -6.63 27.21
CA MET A 55 -3.76 -6.35 25.88
C MET A 55 -2.25 -6.62 25.82
N GLU A 56 -1.47 -6.24 26.85
CA GLU A 56 -0.04 -6.55 26.95
C GLU A 56 0.20 -8.07 26.96
N ALA A 57 -0.59 -8.84 27.72
CA ALA A 57 -0.48 -10.29 27.75
C ALA A 57 -0.81 -10.94 26.40
N ARG A 58 -1.73 -10.35 25.61
CA ARG A 58 -2.03 -10.82 24.24
C ARG A 58 -0.91 -10.47 23.28
N ALA A 59 -0.42 -9.24 23.31
CA ALA A 59 0.71 -8.82 22.48
C ALA A 59 1.97 -9.67 22.75
N ALA A 60 2.23 -10.05 24.00
CA ALA A 60 3.35 -10.92 24.36
C ALA A 60 3.22 -12.37 23.85
N SER A 61 2.04 -12.79 23.38
CA SER A 61 1.84 -14.10 22.76
C SER A 61 2.21 -14.13 21.28
N ASP A 62 2.40 -12.97 20.66
CA ASP A 62 2.88 -12.87 19.30
C ASP A 62 4.39 -13.07 19.25
N ALA A 63 4.86 -13.91 18.32
CA ALA A 63 6.28 -14.20 18.18
C ALA A 63 7.00 -13.03 17.53
N THR A 64 8.10 -12.59 18.15
CA THR A 64 9.08 -11.70 17.51
C THR A 64 10.16 -12.54 16.84
N ALA A 65 10.15 -12.58 15.51
CA ALA A 65 11.07 -13.35 14.71
C ALA A 65 11.87 -12.44 13.76
N LEU A 66 13.07 -12.87 13.39
CA LEU A 66 13.85 -12.19 12.37
C LEU A 66 13.15 -12.40 11.01
N ASN A 67 12.66 -11.32 10.41
CA ASN A 67 11.75 -11.40 9.26
C ASN A 67 12.42 -11.06 7.92
N PHE A 68 12.33 -11.96 6.94
CA PHE A 68 12.75 -11.78 5.54
C PHE A 68 11.63 -12.03 4.52
N ILE A 69 10.35 -12.02 4.93
CA ILE A 69 9.21 -12.37 4.06
C ILE A 69 9.06 -11.39 2.88
N GLY A 70 9.05 -10.07 3.15
CA GLY A 70 8.73 -9.07 2.13
C GLY A 70 7.36 -9.30 1.49
N ALA A 71 7.34 -9.48 0.17
CA ALA A 71 6.17 -9.77 -0.64
C ALA A 71 5.07 -8.70 -0.46
N GLY A 72 5.43 -7.43 -0.68
CA GLY A 72 4.49 -6.30 -0.61
C GLY A 72 4.33 -5.65 0.78
N ALA A 73 4.97 -6.20 1.82
CA ALA A 73 5.02 -5.58 3.15
C ALA A 73 6.46 -5.61 3.69
N TYR A 74 7.04 -4.45 3.93
CA TYR A 74 8.48 -4.30 4.09
C TYR A 74 8.87 -3.73 5.45
N GLU A 75 9.81 -4.37 6.13
CA GLU A 75 10.37 -3.82 7.37
C GLU A 75 11.33 -2.68 7.02
N HIS A 76 10.99 -1.45 7.43
CA HIS A 76 11.85 -0.29 7.31
C HIS A 76 12.06 0.36 8.67
N HIS A 77 13.22 0.98 8.86
CA HIS A 77 13.46 1.76 10.07
C HIS A 77 12.62 3.04 10.02
N VAL A 78 11.65 3.15 10.93
CA VAL A 78 10.85 4.36 11.09
C VAL A 78 11.43 5.20 12.23
N PRO A 79 11.96 6.41 11.98
CA PRO A 79 12.46 7.27 13.05
C PRO A 79 11.37 7.56 14.07
N ALA A 80 11.69 7.46 15.36
CA ALA A 80 10.72 7.62 16.45
C ALA A 80 9.92 8.94 16.39
N ALA A 81 10.54 10.01 15.87
CA ALA A 81 9.90 11.30 15.65
C ALA A 81 8.66 11.23 14.74
N VAL A 82 8.60 10.29 13.79
CA VAL A 82 7.44 10.12 12.88
C VAL A 82 6.18 9.86 13.70
N TRP A 83 6.19 8.81 14.52
CA TRP A 83 5.01 8.42 15.29
C TRP A 83 4.79 9.32 16.51
N GLN A 84 5.84 9.88 17.11
CA GLN A 84 5.68 10.91 18.16
C GLN A 84 4.91 12.15 17.67
N ILE A 85 5.07 12.53 16.39
CA ILE A 85 4.37 13.67 15.81
C ILE A 85 3.01 13.24 15.25
N ALA A 86 2.94 12.13 14.51
CA ALA A 86 1.70 11.66 13.88
C ALA A 86 0.59 11.35 14.90
N THR A 87 0.94 10.91 16.12
CA THR A 87 -0.04 10.63 17.19
C THR A 87 -0.43 11.85 18.02
N ARG A 88 0.05 13.06 17.70
CA ARG A 88 -0.41 14.28 18.37
C ARG A 88 -1.89 14.52 18.05
N GLY A 89 -2.66 15.01 19.03
CA GLY A 89 -4.11 15.09 18.95
C GLY A 89 -4.64 15.92 17.77
N GLU A 90 -3.93 16.98 17.38
CA GLU A 90 -4.22 17.83 16.22
C GLU A 90 -4.18 17.09 14.87
N PHE A 91 -3.47 15.95 14.78
CA PHE A 91 -3.49 15.08 13.61
C PHE A 91 -4.38 13.86 13.86
N TYR A 92 -4.19 13.18 15.00
CA TYR A 92 -4.80 11.88 15.27
C TYR A 92 -6.32 11.94 15.48
N SER A 93 -6.83 12.98 16.14
CA SER A 93 -8.27 13.13 16.39
C SER A 93 -9.01 13.93 15.33
N ALA A 94 -8.28 14.60 14.43
CA ALA A 94 -8.88 15.38 13.35
C ALA A 94 -9.53 14.45 12.32
N TYR A 95 -10.70 14.84 11.81
CA TYR A 95 -11.33 14.14 10.69
C TYR A 95 -11.06 14.86 9.36
N THR A 96 -11.79 14.47 8.31
CA THR A 96 -11.65 15.08 6.98
C THR A 96 -11.71 16.62 7.07
N PRO A 97 -10.74 17.35 6.48
CA PRO A 97 -10.63 18.81 6.59
C PRO A 97 -11.66 19.53 5.71
N TYR A 98 -12.95 19.35 6.03
CA TYR A 98 -14.06 20.00 5.31
C TYR A 98 -14.11 21.51 5.56
N GLN A 99 -13.76 21.95 6.77
CA GLN A 99 -13.68 23.35 7.15
C GLN A 99 -12.23 23.83 6.95
N ALA A 100 -11.92 24.28 5.73
CA ALA A 100 -10.55 24.53 5.32
C ALA A 100 -9.85 25.59 6.19
N GLU A 101 -10.57 26.62 6.60
CA GLU A 101 -10.11 27.72 7.44
C GLU A 101 -9.63 27.24 8.82
N ALA A 102 -10.24 26.18 9.34
CA ALA A 102 -9.90 25.56 10.62
C ALA A 102 -8.96 24.34 10.47
N SER A 103 -8.48 24.05 9.25
CA SER A 103 -7.73 22.82 8.94
C SER A 103 -6.49 23.05 8.08
N GLN A 104 -5.97 24.28 8.01
CA GLN A 104 -4.84 24.63 7.13
C GLN A 104 -3.58 23.79 7.40
N GLY A 105 -3.27 23.43 8.65
CA GLY A 105 -2.12 22.58 8.97
C GLY A 105 -2.21 21.19 8.34
N THR A 106 -3.36 20.53 8.50
CA THR A 106 -3.63 19.22 7.89
C THR A 106 -3.64 19.30 6.36
N LEU A 107 -4.25 20.35 5.80
CA LEU A 107 -4.31 20.54 4.35
C LEU A 107 -2.93 20.82 3.75
N GLN A 108 -2.11 21.64 4.41
CA GLN A 108 -0.72 21.87 3.99
C GLN A 108 0.08 20.56 4.03
N LEU A 109 -0.02 19.78 5.09
CA LEU A 109 0.66 18.49 5.19
C LEU A 109 0.27 17.55 4.04
N ILE A 110 -1.02 17.45 3.71
CA ILE A 110 -1.48 16.65 2.58
C ILE A 110 -0.95 17.21 1.24
N TYR A 111 -0.89 18.54 1.10
CA TYR A 111 -0.32 19.17 -0.08
C TYR A 111 1.19 18.89 -0.24
N GLU A 112 1.92 18.86 0.87
CA GLU A 112 3.33 18.50 0.92
C GLU A 112 3.54 17.02 0.55
N TYR A 113 2.73 16.11 1.09
CA TYR A 113 2.68 14.72 0.65
C TYR A 113 2.47 14.60 -0.86
N GLN A 114 1.44 15.25 -1.39
CA GLN A 114 1.15 15.23 -2.81
C GLN A 114 2.32 15.75 -3.66
N SER A 115 3.03 16.77 -3.15
CA SER A 115 4.20 17.35 -3.82
C SER A 115 5.39 16.40 -3.80
N MET A 116 5.65 15.71 -2.68
CA MET A 116 6.71 14.71 -2.57
C MET A 116 6.42 13.50 -3.46
N MET A 117 5.18 13.00 -3.48
CA MET A 117 4.78 11.90 -4.36
C MET A 117 4.85 12.30 -5.84
N ALA A 118 4.47 13.52 -6.19
CA ALA A 118 4.63 14.05 -7.54
C ALA A 118 6.11 14.11 -7.96
N GLY A 119 7.00 14.52 -7.05
CA GLY A 119 8.45 14.52 -7.24
C GLY A 119 9.02 13.12 -7.46
N LEU A 120 8.70 12.16 -6.57
CA LEU A 120 9.17 10.77 -6.68
C LEU A 120 8.68 10.08 -7.96
N THR A 121 7.44 10.33 -8.34
CA THR A 121 6.82 9.63 -9.48
C THR A 121 7.05 10.32 -10.82
N GLY A 122 7.52 11.58 -10.83
CA GLY A 122 7.63 12.39 -12.04
C GLY A 122 6.28 12.78 -12.65
N LEU A 123 5.18 12.67 -11.90
CA LEU A 123 3.81 12.96 -12.37
C LEU A 123 3.20 14.16 -11.64
N PRO A 124 2.39 14.99 -12.35
CA PRO A 124 2.01 16.31 -11.84
C PRO A 124 0.88 16.33 -10.80
N VAL A 125 0.15 15.22 -10.59
CA VAL A 125 -1.02 15.18 -9.70
C VAL A 125 -0.96 13.92 -8.85
N SER A 126 -1.03 14.08 -7.53
CA SER A 126 -1.23 13.00 -6.56
C SER A 126 -2.57 13.17 -5.85
N ASN A 127 -3.25 12.06 -5.52
CA ASN A 127 -4.34 12.10 -4.56
C ASN A 127 -3.80 12.15 -3.12
N ALA A 128 -4.72 12.22 -2.16
CA ALA A 128 -4.45 12.11 -0.73
C ALA A 128 -4.80 10.70 -0.24
N SER A 129 -4.20 9.70 -0.87
CA SER A 129 -4.27 8.25 -0.60
C SER A 129 -5.58 7.51 -0.94
N LEU A 130 -5.44 6.18 -0.95
CA LEU A 130 -6.45 5.12 -1.03
C LEU A 130 -6.20 4.12 0.12
N TYR A 131 -6.93 3.00 0.16
CA TYR A 131 -6.87 2.07 1.30
C TYR A 131 -5.55 1.29 1.39
N ASP A 132 -5.05 0.78 0.26
CA ASP A 132 -3.83 -0.02 0.13
C ASP A 132 -3.37 -0.05 -1.35
N GLY A 133 -2.20 -0.60 -1.63
CA GLY A 133 -1.67 -0.70 -2.99
C GLY A 133 -2.53 -1.54 -3.95
N ALA A 134 -3.23 -2.57 -3.44
CA ALA A 134 -4.07 -3.46 -4.25
C ALA A 134 -5.33 -2.75 -4.76
N SER A 135 -6.03 -2.05 -3.87
CA SER A 135 -7.17 -1.19 -4.19
C SER A 135 -6.76 0.01 -5.03
N ALA A 136 -5.54 0.54 -4.85
CA ALA A 136 -5.00 1.57 -5.73
C ALA A 136 -4.82 1.08 -7.17
N LEU A 137 -4.29 -0.12 -7.37
CA LEU A 137 -4.23 -0.73 -8.71
C LEU A 137 -5.61 -0.97 -9.31
N ALA A 138 -6.57 -1.41 -8.51
CA ALA A 138 -7.94 -1.60 -8.97
C ALA A 138 -8.57 -0.26 -9.43
N GLU A 139 -8.38 0.81 -8.66
CA GLU A 139 -8.85 2.13 -9.03
C GLU A 139 -8.11 2.70 -10.25
N ALA A 140 -6.81 2.41 -10.40
CA ALA A 140 -6.05 2.79 -11.60
C ALA A 140 -6.60 2.10 -12.85
N ALA A 141 -6.92 0.81 -12.75
CA ALA A 141 -7.56 0.04 -13.81
C ALA A 141 -8.91 0.65 -14.23
N LEU A 142 -9.78 0.93 -13.24
CA LEU A 142 -11.07 1.59 -13.49
C LEU A 142 -10.90 2.99 -14.10
N MET A 143 -9.97 3.77 -13.55
CA MET A 143 -9.65 5.10 -14.04
C MET A 143 -9.13 5.06 -15.46
N ALA A 144 -8.29 4.08 -15.82
CA ALA A 144 -7.71 3.98 -17.14
C ALA A 144 -8.77 3.69 -18.21
N VAL A 145 -9.68 2.75 -17.93
CA VAL A 145 -10.82 2.45 -18.80
C VAL A 145 -11.73 3.68 -18.97
N ARG A 146 -12.03 4.42 -17.89
CA ARG A 146 -12.85 5.65 -17.97
C ARG A 146 -12.14 6.79 -18.70
N ALA A 147 -10.83 6.94 -18.51
CA ALA A 147 -10.05 8.05 -19.03
C ALA A 147 -9.65 7.85 -20.50
N ASN A 148 -9.51 6.60 -20.95
CA ASN A 148 -9.16 6.31 -22.34
C ASN A 148 -10.34 6.63 -23.28
N ARG A 149 -10.25 7.78 -23.95
CA ARG A 149 -11.30 8.23 -24.89
C ARG A 149 -11.17 7.60 -26.27
N LYS A 150 -9.96 7.18 -26.64
CA LYS A 150 -9.61 6.68 -27.98
C LYS A 150 -9.81 5.17 -28.10
N ASN A 151 -9.63 4.45 -27.00
CA ASN A 151 -9.83 3.01 -26.92
C ASN A 151 -10.99 2.70 -25.96
N LYS A 152 -11.92 1.84 -26.39
CA LYS A 152 -13.13 1.46 -25.61
C LYS A 152 -13.08 0.03 -25.08
N SER A 153 -11.96 -0.65 -25.29
CA SER A 153 -11.73 -1.99 -24.77
C SER A 153 -11.97 -2.03 -23.26
N GLN A 154 -12.50 -3.15 -22.80
CA GLN A 154 -12.63 -3.46 -21.38
C GLN A 154 -11.53 -4.42 -20.93
N ARG A 155 -10.49 -4.62 -21.74
CA ARG A 155 -9.36 -5.50 -21.44
C ARG A 155 -8.22 -4.70 -20.83
N ILE A 156 -7.61 -5.24 -19.79
CA ILE A 156 -6.40 -4.71 -19.16
C ILE A 156 -5.34 -5.78 -19.18
N LEU A 157 -4.18 -5.48 -19.77
CA LEU A 157 -3.06 -6.40 -19.79
C LEU A 157 -2.37 -6.38 -18.42
N MET A 158 -2.34 -7.53 -17.77
CA MET A 158 -1.91 -7.72 -16.39
C MET A 158 -0.77 -8.74 -16.35
N PRO A 159 0.49 -8.33 -16.21
CA PRO A 159 1.59 -9.28 -16.04
C PRO A 159 1.36 -10.24 -14.89
N ALA A 160 1.65 -11.53 -15.12
CA ALA A 160 1.66 -12.54 -14.07
C ALA A 160 2.74 -12.25 -13.01
N SER A 161 3.70 -11.38 -13.32
CA SER A 161 4.70 -10.83 -12.39
C SER A 161 4.15 -9.72 -11.48
N VAL A 162 2.89 -9.28 -11.62
CA VAL A 162 2.22 -8.42 -10.62
C VAL A 162 1.87 -9.26 -9.38
N HIS A 163 2.00 -8.66 -8.20
CA HIS A 163 1.69 -9.32 -6.92
C HIS A 163 0.36 -10.07 -6.95
N PRO A 164 0.30 -11.37 -6.59
CA PRO A 164 -0.89 -12.21 -6.75
C PRO A 164 -2.12 -11.67 -5.98
N ALA A 165 -1.93 -11.22 -4.73
CA ALA A 165 -3.01 -10.55 -3.98
C ALA A 165 -3.54 -9.28 -4.69
N TYR A 166 -2.68 -8.49 -5.34
CA TYR A 166 -3.13 -7.31 -6.09
C TYR A 166 -3.95 -7.73 -7.29
N ARG A 167 -3.48 -8.73 -8.06
CA ARG A 167 -4.25 -9.30 -9.19
C ARG A 167 -5.63 -9.81 -8.74
N ALA A 168 -5.70 -10.49 -7.59
CA ALA A 168 -6.95 -11.01 -7.04
C ALA A 168 -7.93 -9.89 -6.64
N VAL A 169 -7.44 -8.84 -5.97
CA VAL A 169 -8.24 -7.67 -5.60
C VAL A 169 -8.75 -6.92 -6.83
N VAL A 170 -7.87 -6.66 -7.80
CA VAL A 170 -8.25 -6.00 -9.06
C VAL A 170 -9.35 -6.80 -9.75
N ARG A 171 -9.15 -8.12 -9.94
CA ARG A 171 -10.14 -9.00 -10.59
C ARG A 171 -11.50 -8.95 -9.87
N SER A 172 -11.49 -8.95 -8.54
CA SER A 172 -12.71 -8.89 -7.73
C SER A 172 -13.45 -7.56 -7.88
N ILE A 173 -12.73 -6.44 -7.97
CA ILE A 173 -13.32 -5.09 -8.06
C ILE A 173 -13.81 -4.78 -9.47
N VAL A 174 -13.07 -5.17 -10.51
CA VAL A 174 -13.35 -4.73 -11.89
C VAL A 174 -14.30 -5.66 -12.63
N SER A 175 -14.37 -6.95 -12.28
CA SER A 175 -15.21 -7.94 -12.98
C SER A 175 -16.72 -7.64 -12.97
N PRO A 176 -17.34 -7.06 -11.91
CA PRO A 176 -18.75 -6.67 -11.96
C PRO A 176 -19.07 -5.58 -12.99
N GLN A 177 -18.05 -4.86 -13.48
CA GLN A 177 -18.17 -3.84 -14.53
C GLN A 177 -17.84 -4.39 -15.93
N GLY A 178 -17.61 -5.69 -16.06
CA GLY A 178 -17.29 -6.33 -17.34
C GLY A 178 -15.86 -6.07 -17.83
N ILE A 179 -14.97 -5.62 -16.94
CA ILE A 179 -13.55 -5.42 -17.25
C ILE A 179 -12.81 -6.76 -17.09
N GLU A 180 -12.10 -7.15 -18.13
CA GLU A 180 -11.31 -8.38 -18.22
C GLU A 180 -9.84 -8.10 -17.92
N LEU A 181 -9.23 -8.93 -17.08
CA LEU A 181 -7.78 -8.97 -16.91
C LEU A 181 -7.20 -10.06 -17.81
N VAL A 182 -6.34 -9.65 -18.73
CA VAL A 182 -5.60 -10.53 -19.63
C VAL A 182 -4.24 -10.78 -19.01
N ASP A 183 -4.02 -11.98 -18.50
CA ASP A 183 -2.76 -12.34 -17.86
C ASP A 183 -1.63 -12.41 -18.92
N LEU A 184 -0.53 -11.69 -18.70
CA LEU A 184 0.68 -11.79 -19.55
C LEU A 184 1.72 -12.70 -18.89
N PRO A 185 2.28 -13.69 -19.59
CA PRO A 185 3.34 -14.51 -19.03
C PRO A 185 4.62 -13.68 -18.80
N PHE A 186 5.47 -14.18 -17.91
CA PHE A 186 6.83 -13.70 -17.73
C PHE A 186 7.81 -14.71 -18.36
N ASP A 187 8.96 -14.22 -18.83
CA ASP A 187 10.05 -15.08 -19.31
C ASP A 187 10.59 -15.94 -18.15
N ALA A 188 10.70 -17.25 -18.38
CA ALA A 188 11.06 -18.20 -17.32
C ALA A 188 12.50 -18.03 -16.80
N ALA A 189 13.40 -17.43 -17.58
CA ALA A 189 14.79 -17.21 -17.18
C ALA A 189 14.99 -15.81 -16.58
N ALA A 190 14.40 -14.78 -17.17
CA ALA A 190 14.56 -13.40 -16.75
C ALA A 190 13.58 -13.01 -15.64
N GLY A 191 12.42 -13.65 -15.53
CA GLY A 191 11.40 -13.36 -14.51
C GLY A 191 10.65 -12.05 -14.75
N ARG A 192 10.61 -11.57 -16.00
CA ARG A 192 9.98 -10.31 -16.42
C ARG A 192 9.21 -10.49 -17.73
N VAL A 193 8.35 -9.54 -18.10
CA VAL A 193 7.66 -9.57 -19.39
C VAL A 193 8.66 -9.34 -20.52
N ASP A 194 8.61 -10.17 -21.56
CA ASP A 194 9.39 -9.94 -22.79
C ASP A 194 8.63 -8.98 -23.72
N PRO A 195 9.14 -7.76 -23.97
CA PRO A 195 8.50 -6.82 -24.89
C PRO A 195 8.32 -7.39 -26.31
N ALA A 196 9.19 -8.30 -26.76
CA ALA A 196 9.10 -8.91 -28.08
C ALA A 196 7.95 -9.94 -28.19
N ALA A 197 7.51 -10.51 -27.07
CA ALA A 197 6.40 -11.48 -27.03
C ALA A 197 5.02 -10.81 -26.98
N LEU A 198 4.94 -9.52 -26.64
CA LEU A 198 3.68 -8.82 -26.39
C LEU A 198 2.69 -8.85 -27.56
N GLU A 199 3.17 -8.77 -28.80
CA GLU A 199 2.29 -8.78 -29.98
C GLU A 199 1.59 -10.14 -30.16
N ALA A 200 2.26 -11.23 -29.77
CA ALA A 200 1.70 -12.59 -29.84
C ALA A 200 0.82 -12.91 -28.62
N GLU A 201 1.24 -12.50 -27.42
CA GLU A 201 0.59 -12.82 -26.15
C GLU A 201 -0.62 -11.93 -25.83
N ALA A 202 -0.68 -10.73 -26.41
CA ALA A 202 -1.76 -9.78 -26.17
C ALA A 202 -2.50 -9.38 -27.46
N PRO A 203 -3.12 -10.32 -28.20
CA PRO A 203 -3.81 -9.99 -29.43
C PRO A 203 -5.02 -9.08 -29.15
N GLY A 204 -5.26 -8.13 -30.05
CA GLY A 204 -6.41 -7.24 -30.03
C GLY A 204 -6.28 -6.01 -29.11
N GLU A 205 -7.33 -5.20 -29.06
CA GLU A 205 -7.30 -3.94 -28.31
C GLU A 205 -7.41 -4.16 -26.79
N ALA A 206 -6.62 -3.41 -26.02
CA ALA A 206 -6.71 -3.31 -24.57
C ALA A 206 -6.67 -1.84 -24.14
N ALA A 207 -7.34 -1.49 -23.04
CA ALA A 207 -7.41 -0.11 -22.56
C ALA A 207 -6.12 0.34 -21.87
N ALA A 208 -5.43 -0.59 -21.20
CA ALA A 208 -4.22 -0.32 -20.44
C ALA A 208 -3.30 -1.52 -20.33
N LEU A 209 -2.00 -1.24 -20.14
CA LEU A 209 -0.96 -2.17 -19.70
C LEU A 209 -0.52 -1.79 -18.28
N VAL A 210 -0.45 -2.79 -17.40
CA VAL A 210 0.15 -2.67 -16.06
C VAL A 210 1.63 -3.02 -16.13
N ILE A 211 2.49 -2.23 -15.49
CA ILE A 211 3.94 -2.46 -15.39
C ILE A 211 4.33 -2.40 -13.91
N PRO A 212 4.63 -3.54 -13.25
CA PRO A 212 5.15 -3.53 -11.89
C PRO A 212 6.67 -3.25 -11.87
N GLN A 213 7.13 -2.29 -11.08
CA GLN A 213 8.54 -1.91 -11.02
C GLN A 213 8.99 -1.59 -9.57
N PRO A 214 9.75 -2.48 -8.91
CA PRO A 214 10.06 -3.86 -9.31
C PRO A 214 8.81 -4.75 -9.39
N ASN A 215 8.93 -5.90 -10.04
CA ASN A 215 7.88 -6.92 -10.07
C ASN A 215 7.88 -7.82 -8.84
N PHE A 216 6.87 -8.69 -8.70
CA PHE A 216 6.68 -9.55 -7.53
C PHE A 216 7.87 -10.47 -7.24
N PHE A 217 8.66 -10.83 -8.25
CA PHE A 217 9.85 -11.67 -8.08
C PHE A 217 11.09 -10.87 -7.65
N GLY A 218 10.95 -9.56 -7.43
CA GLY A 218 12.03 -8.63 -7.15
C GLY A 218 12.75 -8.11 -8.41
N VAL A 219 12.32 -8.53 -9.60
CA VAL A 219 12.99 -8.24 -10.88
C VAL A 219 12.53 -6.91 -11.47
N LEU A 220 13.44 -6.19 -12.13
CA LEU A 220 13.14 -4.98 -12.90
C LEU A 220 12.62 -5.32 -14.30
N GLU A 221 11.46 -4.76 -14.63
CA GLU A 221 10.85 -4.82 -15.96
C GLU A 221 11.54 -3.85 -16.93
N GLU A 222 11.42 -4.10 -18.24
CA GLU A 222 11.89 -3.18 -19.29
C GLU A 222 10.91 -2.01 -19.49
N ALA A 223 10.72 -1.22 -18.42
CA ALA A 223 9.63 -0.26 -18.28
C ALA A 223 9.55 0.75 -19.46
N ASP A 224 10.68 1.18 -20.01
CA ASP A 224 10.72 2.09 -21.16
C ASP A 224 10.12 1.42 -22.42
N ALA A 225 10.55 0.19 -22.74
CA ALA A 225 10.08 -0.55 -23.91
C ALA A 225 8.60 -0.95 -23.78
N LEU A 226 8.18 -1.40 -22.61
CA LEU A 226 6.79 -1.73 -22.31
C LEU A 226 5.88 -0.49 -22.44
N THR A 227 6.35 0.66 -21.96
CA THR A 227 5.62 1.94 -22.04
C THR A 227 5.42 2.37 -23.49
N ASP A 228 6.49 2.38 -24.29
CA ASP A 228 6.44 2.79 -25.69
C ASP A 228 5.56 1.87 -26.53
N TRP A 229 5.64 0.55 -26.31
CA TRP A 229 4.78 -0.42 -26.96
C TRP A 229 3.30 -0.16 -26.64
N ALA A 230 2.94 -0.02 -25.35
CA ALA A 230 1.56 0.18 -24.92
C ALA A 230 0.96 1.46 -25.52
N HIS A 231 1.72 2.55 -25.53
CA HIS A 231 1.29 3.80 -26.15
C HIS A 231 1.18 3.70 -27.69
N GLY A 232 2.05 2.92 -28.33
CA GLY A 232 1.94 2.59 -29.76
C GLY A 232 0.63 1.88 -30.11
N GLN A 233 0.11 1.07 -29.19
CA GLN A 233 -1.18 0.38 -29.30
C GLN A 233 -2.39 1.20 -28.79
N GLY A 234 -2.18 2.46 -28.40
CA GLY A 234 -3.24 3.34 -27.89
C GLY A 234 -3.76 2.98 -26.49
N MET A 235 -3.00 2.17 -25.75
CA MET A 235 -3.28 1.83 -24.36
C MET A 235 -2.78 2.93 -23.43
N GLN A 236 -3.30 2.97 -22.20
CA GLN A 236 -2.68 3.70 -21.11
C GLN A 236 -1.67 2.83 -20.36
N VAL A 237 -0.72 3.44 -19.68
CA VAL A 237 0.29 2.75 -18.86
C VAL A 237 0.03 3.01 -17.39
N ILE A 238 -0.14 1.92 -16.63
CA ILE A 238 -0.28 1.93 -15.17
C ILE A 238 1.01 1.38 -14.56
N GLY A 239 1.82 2.24 -13.95
CA GLY A 239 2.98 1.82 -13.17
C GLY A 239 2.59 1.39 -11.75
N VAL A 240 3.02 0.21 -11.30
CA VAL A 240 2.85 -0.26 -9.93
C VAL A 240 4.21 -0.32 -9.27
N VAL A 241 4.49 0.56 -8.32
CA VAL A 241 5.87 0.77 -7.85
C VAL A 241 6.00 0.70 -6.34
N ASN A 242 7.18 0.29 -5.90
CA ASN A 242 7.61 0.55 -4.52
C ASN A 242 8.11 2.00 -4.43
N PRO A 243 7.58 2.84 -3.53
CA PRO A 243 7.97 4.26 -3.49
C PRO A 243 9.42 4.47 -3.06
N VAL A 244 10.02 3.54 -2.30
CA VAL A 244 11.43 3.63 -1.89
C VAL A 244 12.37 3.36 -3.06
N SER A 245 12.01 2.44 -3.98
CA SER A 245 12.86 2.15 -5.14
C SER A 245 12.99 3.35 -6.08
N LEU A 246 12.02 4.28 -6.08
CA LEU A 246 12.05 5.50 -6.90
C LEU A 246 13.13 6.50 -6.47
N ALA A 247 13.76 6.30 -5.31
CA ALA A 247 14.94 7.09 -4.93
C ALA A 247 16.20 6.72 -5.72
N LEU A 248 16.21 5.55 -6.38
CA LEU A 248 17.31 5.08 -7.23
C LEU A 248 16.89 4.89 -8.69
N LEU A 249 15.68 4.39 -8.90
CA LEU A 249 15.17 4.05 -10.23
C LEU A 249 14.59 5.28 -10.92
N LYS A 250 14.69 5.27 -12.25
CA LYS A 250 14.07 6.27 -13.14
C LYS A 250 12.59 6.43 -12.80
N ALA A 251 12.17 7.68 -12.59
CA ALA A 251 10.79 8.01 -12.24
C ALA A 251 9.80 7.54 -13.31
N PRO A 252 8.63 6.97 -12.95
CA PRO A 252 7.68 6.47 -13.94
C PRO A 252 7.13 7.51 -14.91
N GLY A 253 7.06 8.77 -14.51
CA GLY A 253 6.69 9.90 -15.37
C GLY A 253 7.65 10.13 -16.54
N GLU A 254 8.84 9.52 -16.51
CA GLU A 254 9.90 9.61 -17.51
C GLU A 254 10.09 8.31 -18.31
N TRP A 255 9.32 7.24 -18.04
CA TRP A 255 9.45 5.96 -18.76
C TRP A 255 9.19 6.10 -20.28
N GLY A 256 10.03 5.48 -21.10
CA GLY A 256 9.92 5.56 -22.56
C GLY A 256 9.89 7.01 -23.07
N GLY A 257 9.16 7.25 -24.17
CA GLY A 257 9.04 8.57 -24.78
C GLY A 257 7.99 9.49 -24.16
N LYS A 258 7.05 8.96 -23.36
CA LYS A 258 5.90 9.73 -22.83
C LYS A 258 5.65 9.59 -21.33
N GLY A 259 6.27 8.60 -20.67
CA GLY A 259 6.07 8.22 -19.28
C GLY A 259 4.74 7.52 -19.00
N ALA A 260 4.63 6.92 -17.82
CA ALA A 260 3.38 6.34 -17.34
C ALA A 260 2.24 7.38 -17.29
N ASP A 261 1.00 6.92 -17.45
CA ASP A 261 -0.19 7.76 -17.38
C ASP A 261 -0.75 7.85 -15.95
N ILE A 262 -0.68 6.73 -15.24
CA ILE A 262 -1.12 6.53 -13.86
C ILE A 262 -0.05 5.73 -13.14
N VAL A 263 0.30 6.11 -11.91
CA VAL A 263 1.25 5.40 -11.07
C VAL A 263 0.62 5.16 -9.72
N VAL A 264 0.70 3.93 -9.23
CA VAL A 264 0.16 3.50 -7.96
C VAL A 264 1.15 2.62 -7.22
N GLY A 265 0.89 2.38 -5.96
CA GLY A 265 1.69 1.49 -5.14
C GLY A 265 1.24 1.52 -3.69
N GLU A 266 1.91 0.70 -2.88
CA GLU A 266 1.74 0.71 -1.45
C GLU A 266 2.71 1.73 -0.83
N GLY A 267 2.16 2.62 -0.01
CA GLY A 267 2.87 3.67 0.68
C GLY A 267 3.48 3.25 2.01
N GLN A 268 3.15 2.05 2.53
CA GLN A 268 3.68 1.51 3.79
C GLN A 268 5.19 1.75 4.02
N PRO A 269 6.08 1.54 3.03
CA PRO A 269 7.52 1.78 3.20
C PRO A 269 7.91 3.20 3.62
N LEU A 270 7.02 4.16 3.42
CA LEU A 270 7.21 5.55 3.80
C LEU A 270 6.78 5.77 5.27
N GLY A 271 7.32 5.00 6.21
CA GLY A 271 7.13 5.29 7.63
C GLY A 271 5.92 4.66 8.32
N ALA A 272 5.18 3.77 7.66
CA ALA A 272 4.15 2.96 8.33
C ALA A 272 4.73 1.62 8.85
N PRO A 273 4.38 1.20 10.09
CA PRO A 273 4.81 -0.10 10.62
C PRO A 273 4.06 -1.25 9.93
N LEU A 274 4.62 -2.46 9.98
CA LEU A 274 3.99 -3.66 9.40
C LEU A 274 2.63 -3.99 10.03
N SER A 275 2.49 -3.84 11.35
CA SER A 275 1.22 -3.98 12.09
C SER A 275 0.33 -5.15 11.69
N SER A 276 0.93 -6.30 11.33
CA SER A 276 0.22 -7.48 10.83
C SER A 276 -0.71 -7.22 9.63
N GLY A 277 -0.35 -6.28 8.76
CA GLY A 277 -1.04 -6.01 7.48
C GLY A 277 -1.71 -4.64 7.37
N GLY A 278 -1.68 -3.79 8.41
CA GLY A 278 -2.17 -2.42 8.29
C GLY A 278 -2.48 -1.69 9.61
N PRO A 279 -2.97 -0.44 9.54
CA PRO A 279 -3.37 0.24 8.31
C PRO A 279 -2.18 0.68 7.46
N TYR A 280 -2.22 0.37 6.17
CA TYR A 280 -1.30 0.89 5.15
C TYR A 280 -1.98 1.97 4.32
N PHE A 281 -1.44 2.35 3.16
CA PHE A 281 -2.13 3.28 2.26
C PHE A 281 -1.70 3.14 0.80
N GLY A 282 -2.68 3.03 -0.09
CA GLY A 282 -2.42 3.14 -1.52
C GLY A 282 -2.14 4.59 -1.92
N PHE A 283 -1.17 4.83 -2.79
CA PHE A 283 -1.02 6.13 -3.44
C PHE A 283 -1.43 6.08 -4.91
N MET A 284 -1.81 7.23 -5.47
CA MET A 284 -2.04 7.38 -6.90
C MET A 284 -1.56 8.73 -7.41
N CYS A 285 -0.67 8.69 -8.39
CA CYS A 285 -0.26 9.83 -9.18
C CYS A 285 -0.73 9.68 -10.64
N CYS A 286 -1.03 10.76 -11.34
CA CYS A 286 -1.42 10.71 -12.75
C CYS A 286 -1.04 11.95 -13.55
N ARG A 287 -1.15 11.85 -14.88
CA ARG A 287 -1.12 13.00 -15.80
C ARG A 287 -2.23 14.00 -15.49
N LYS A 288 -1.99 15.28 -15.78
CA LYS A 288 -2.93 16.37 -15.45
C LYS A 288 -4.28 16.20 -16.14
N GLU A 289 -4.33 15.69 -17.36
CA GLU A 289 -5.59 15.41 -18.08
C GLU A 289 -6.48 14.37 -17.38
N HIS A 290 -5.91 13.52 -16.52
CA HIS A 290 -6.65 12.48 -15.81
C HIS A 290 -7.14 12.91 -14.42
N ALA A 291 -6.74 14.09 -13.92
CA ALA A 291 -7.11 14.57 -12.58
C ALA A 291 -8.64 14.57 -12.32
N ARG A 292 -9.45 14.78 -13.36
CA ARG A 292 -10.93 14.74 -13.26
C ARG A 292 -11.52 13.34 -13.09
N GLN A 293 -10.75 12.28 -13.37
CA GLN A 293 -11.12 10.88 -13.22
C GLN A 293 -10.50 10.22 -11.98
N MET A 294 -9.58 10.92 -11.31
CA MET A 294 -8.87 10.45 -10.12
C MET A 294 -9.86 10.10 -8.99
N PRO A 295 -9.68 8.97 -8.29
CA PRO A 295 -10.41 8.61 -7.08
C PRO A 295 -9.89 9.40 -5.86
N GLY A 296 -10.76 9.54 -4.86
CA GLY A 296 -10.38 10.13 -3.58
C GLY A 296 -10.09 11.63 -3.63
N ARG A 297 -9.55 12.11 -2.51
CA ARG A 297 -9.36 13.53 -2.22
C ARG A 297 -8.11 14.08 -2.88
N VAL A 298 -8.13 15.37 -3.21
CA VAL A 298 -6.98 16.13 -3.72
C VAL A 298 -6.98 17.47 -3.02
N VAL A 299 -5.87 17.87 -2.43
CA VAL A 299 -5.65 19.22 -1.90
C VAL A 299 -5.01 20.08 -2.98
N GLY A 300 -5.48 21.31 -3.10
CA GLY A 300 -4.89 22.33 -3.96
C GLY A 300 -4.63 23.62 -3.20
N ARG A 301 -3.60 24.37 -3.63
CA ARG A 301 -3.35 25.74 -3.19
C ARG A 301 -4.36 26.69 -3.85
N THR A 302 -4.81 27.67 -3.09
CA THR A 302 -5.75 28.72 -3.49
C THR A 302 -5.46 30.00 -2.71
N THR A 303 -6.29 31.03 -2.85
CA THR A 303 -6.21 32.28 -2.10
C THR A 303 -7.51 32.55 -1.34
N ASP A 304 -7.43 33.11 -0.14
CA ASP A 304 -8.58 33.58 0.63
C ASP A 304 -9.14 34.92 0.11
N ALA A 305 -10.14 35.46 0.82
CA ALA A 305 -10.79 36.73 0.47
C ALA A 305 -9.85 37.96 0.57
N ASP A 306 -8.76 37.86 1.34
CA ASP A 306 -7.74 38.90 1.49
C ASP A 306 -6.53 38.69 0.55
N GLY A 307 -6.60 37.67 -0.33
CA GLY A 307 -5.52 37.32 -1.26
C GLY A 307 -4.35 36.56 -0.64
N ARG A 308 -4.50 36.03 0.59
CA ARG A 308 -3.48 35.21 1.25
C ARG A 308 -3.54 33.78 0.75
N ASP A 309 -2.38 33.16 0.58
CA ASP A 309 -2.28 31.76 0.20
C ASP A 309 -2.89 30.83 1.25
N GLY A 310 -3.61 29.81 0.78
CA GLY A 310 -4.14 28.74 1.61
C GLY A 310 -4.37 27.47 0.80
N PHE A 311 -4.85 26.43 1.48
CA PHE A 311 -5.08 25.10 0.90
C PHE A 311 -6.54 24.70 1.08
N VAL A 312 -7.10 23.98 0.11
CA VAL A 312 -8.47 23.46 0.16
C VAL A 312 -8.55 22.08 -0.48
N LEU A 313 -9.54 21.28 -0.07
CA LEU A 313 -9.98 20.15 -0.87
C LEU A 313 -10.53 20.67 -2.21
N THR A 314 -9.98 20.20 -3.32
CA THR A 314 -10.36 20.64 -4.67
C THR A 314 -10.88 19.48 -5.51
N LEU A 315 -11.58 19.83 -6.60
CA LEU A 315 -12.22 18.87 -7.51
C LEU A 315 -13.19 17.90 -6.79
N GLN A 316 -13.81 18.33 -5.68
CA GLN A 316 -14.68 17.49 -4.84
C GLN A 316 -15.91 16.95 -5.59
N ALA A 317 -16.30 17.59 -6.70
CA ALA A 317 -17.38 17.12 -7.57
C ALA A 317 -17.11 15.74 -8.20
N ARG A 318 -15.95 15.11 -7.97
CA ARG A 318 -15.66 13.70 -8.32
C ARG A 318 -16.16 12.72 -7.26
N GLU A 319 -16.29 13.17 -6.02
CA GLU A 319 -16.41 12.32 -4.84
C GLU A 319 -17.87 11.92 -4.52
N GLN A 320 -18.01 10.84 -3.75
CA GLN A 320 -19.29 10.21 -3.42
C GLN A 320 -20.31 11.16 -2.76
N HIS A 321 -19.86 12.10 -1.92
CA HIS A 321 -20.76 12.99 -1.18
C HIS A 321 -21.48 14.00 -2.08
N ILE A 322 -20.94 14.27 -3.28
CA ILE A 322 -21.57 15.12 -4.30
C ILE A 322 -22.21 14.27 -5.39
N ARG A 323 -21.47 13.31 -5.96
CA ARG A 323 -21.90 12.56 -7.16
C ARG A 323 -22.58 11.24 -6.90
N ARG A 324 -22.53 10.72 -5.67
CA ARG A 324 -23.14 9.43 -5.27
C ARG A 324 -22.70 8.32 -6.24
N SER A 325 -23.64 7.64 -6.89
CA SER A 325 -23.37 6.56 -7.85
C SER A 325 -22.62 7.00 -9.12
N LYS A 326 -22.51 8.30 -9.41
CA LYS A 326 -21.74 8.85 -10.55
C LYS A 326 -20.33 9.31 -10.15
N ALA A 327 -19.91 9.06 -8.91
CA ALA A 327 -18.59 9.39 -8.43
C ALA A 327 -17.52 8.55 -9.12
N THR A 328 -16.26 8.98 -9.05
CA THR A 328 -15.13 8.24 -9.62
C THR A 328 -14.78 6.98 -8.83
N SER A 329 -15.15 6.94 -7.54
CA SER A 329 -14.95 5.84 -6.60
C SER A 329 -15.95 5.97 -5.44
N ASN A 330 -16.17 4.86 -4.71
CA ASN A 330 -16.94 4.84 -3.47
C ASN A 330 -16.13 5.29 -2.23
N ILE A 331 -14.82 5.52 -2.35
CA ILE A 331 -13.96 5.91 -1.24
C ILE A 331 -14.46 7.17 -0.52
N CYS A 332 -14.39 7.17 0.81
CA CYS A 332 -14.78 8.30 1.65
C CYS A 332 -13.72 8.57 2.72
N THR A 333 -13.68 7.73 3.76
CA THR A 333 -12.52 7.63 4.64
C THR A 333 -11.36 7.08 3.82
N ASN A 334 -10.19 7.68 3.99
CA ASN A 334 -8.93 7.23 3.41
C ASN A 334 -7.96 6.93 4.56
N GLN A 335 -6.66 6.88 4.26
CA GLN A 335 -5.61 6.59 5.22
C GLN A 335 -4.85 7.86 5.64
N GLY A 336 -5.59 8.91 6.01
CA GLY A 336 -5.02 10.24 6.30
C GLY A 336 -3.92 10.22 7.36
N LEU A 337 -4.05 9.42 8.42
CA LEU A 337 -3.02 9.29 9.44
C LEU A 337 -1.73 8.63 8.92
N MET A 338 -1.84 7.66 8.01
CA MET A 338 -0.67 7.04 7.39
C MET A 338 0.01 8.02 6.43
N VAL A 339 -0.77 8.83 5.71
CA VAL A 339 -0.25 9.95 4.91
C VAL A 339 0.51 10.95 5.78
N THR A 340 0.02 11.27 6.98
CA THR A 340 0.75 12.09 7.97
C THR A 340 2.09 11.47 8.33
N ALA A 341 2.12 10.19 8.69
CA ALA A 341 3.37 9.49 8.98
C ALA A 341 4.33 9.52 7.78
N ALA A 342 3.83 9.30 6.56
CA ALA A 342 4.63 9.34 5.34
C ALA A 342 5.19 10.71 5.00
N THR A 343 4.42 11.76 5.21
CA THR A 343 4.89 13.14 4.99
C THR A 343 6.03 13.46 5.93
N ILE A 344 5.88 13.11 7.22
CA ILE A 344 6.92 13.36 8.24
C ILE A 344 8.16 12.52 7.95
N HIS A 345 7.99 11.25 7.58
CA HIS A 345 9.07 10.33 7.23
C HIS A 345 9.91 10.86 6.06
N MET A 346 9.25 11.21 4.94
CA MET A 346 9.92 11.76 3.76
C MET A 346 10.57 13.12 4.06
N ALA A 347 9.91 13.99 4.85
CA ALA A 347 10.49 15.27 5.24
C ALA A 347 11.73 15.14 6.12
N LEU A 348 11.76 14.15 7.03
CA LEU A 348 12.90 13.88 7.92
C LEU A 348 14.09 13.29 7.17
N LEU A 349 13.84 12.36 6.25
CA LEU A 349 14.89 11.71 5.47
C LEU A 349 15.44 12.65 4.39
N GLY A 350 14.56 13.41 3.74
CA GLY A 350 14.88 14.10 2.51
C GLY A 350 15.22 13.12 1.36
N PRO A 351 15.54 13.66 0.17
CA PRO A 351 15.91 12.83 -0.98
C PRO A 351 17.16 11.99 -0.71
N GLU A 352 18.19 12.56 -0.07
CA GLU A 352 19.44 11.84 0.19
C GLU A 352 19.26 10.73 1.24
N GLY A 353 18.38 10.93 2.22
CA GLY A 353 18.06 9.89 3.21
C GLY A 353 17.33 8.71 2.58
N LEU A 354 16.35 9.00 1.72
CA LEU A 354 15.59 7.95 1.02
C LEU A 354 16.49 7.18 0.04
N GLU A 355 17.39 7.86 -0.66
CA GLU A 355 18.40 7.24 -1.53
C GLU A 355 19.31 6.28 -0.73
N ARG A 356 19.80 6.70 0.44
CA ARG A 356 20.60 5.83 1.31
C ARG A 356 19.84 4.60 1.79
N VAL A 357 18.56 4.76 2.15
CA VAL A 357 17.68 3.64 2.55
C VAL A 357 17.53 2.64 1.40
N ALA A 358 17.23 3.12 0.20
CA ALA A 358 17.10 2.29 -0.98
C ALA A 358 18.42 1.58 -1.34
N ALA A 359 19.55 2.30 -1.32
CA ALA A 359 20.86 1.76 -1.63
C ALA A 359 21.31 0.71 -0.62
N ALA A 360 21.06 0.94 0.67
CA ALA A 360 21.36 -0.03 1.73
C ALA A 360 20.51 -1.30 1.59
N SER A 361 19.23 -1.17 1.27
CA SER A 361 18.35 -2.33 1.00
C SER A 361 18.86 -3.18 -0.16
N MET A 362 19.25 -2.52 -1.27
CA MET A 362 19.82 -3.20 -2.44
C MET A 362 21.16 -3.88 -2.12
N ALA A 363 22.04 -3.21 -1.38
CA ALA A 363 23.33 -3.77 -0.95
C ALA A 363 23.16 -4.99 -0.03
N ASN A 364 22.25 -4.92 0.94
CA ASN A 364 21.95 -6.02 1.84
C ASN A 364 21.32 -7.22 1.11
N THR A 365 20.44 -6.96 0.14
CA THR A 365 19.86 -8.00 -0.71
C THR A 365 20.94 -8.71 -1.53
N GLN A 366 21.86 -7.95 -2.13
CA GLN A 366 22.99 -8.53 -2.86
C GLN A 366 23.90 -9.36 -1.94
N ALA A 367 24.20 -8.85 -0.74
CA ALA A 367 25.02 -9.57 0.23
C ALA A 367 24.40 -10.91 0.67
N LEU A 368 23.08 -10.96 0.85
CA LEU A 368 22.40 -12.23 1.14
C LEU A 368 22.36 -13.15 -0.08
N ALA A 369 22.10 -12.62 -1.27
CA ALA A 369 22.06 -13.39 -2.51
C ALA A 369 23.41 -14.11 -2.78
N GLU A 370 24.53 -13.43 -2.58
CA GLU A 370 25.87 -14.02 -2.73
C GLU A 370 26.13 -15.17 -1.74
N ARG A 371 25.67 -15.03 -0.49
CA ARG A 371 25.79 -16.09 0.54
C ARG A 371 24.92 -17.29 0.21
N LEU A 372 23.70 -17.04 -0.24
CA LEU A 372 22.76 -18.06 -0.71
C LEU A 372 23.38 -18.85 -1.88
N GLU A 373 23.94 -18.15 -2.87
CA GLU A 373 24.62 -18.75 -4.01
C GLU A 373 25.82 -19.60 -3.60
N ALA A 374 26.66 -19.09 -2.68
CA ALA A 374 27.77 -19.85 -2.13
C ALA A 374 27.34 -21.12 -1.37
N SER A 375 26.13 -21.15 -0.81
CA SER A 375 25.55 -22.33 -0.14
C SER A 375 24.84 -23.32 -1.08
N GLY A 376 24.88 -23.06 -2.40
CA GLY A 376 24.26 -23.88 -3.43
C GLY A 376 22.76 -23.61 -3.64
N CYS A 377 22.21 -22.52 -3.09
CA CYS A 377 20.90 -22.01 -3.50
C CYS A 377 21.05 -21.20 -4.79
N VAL A 378 20.15 -21.37 -5.75
CA VAL A 378 20.30 -20.75 -7.09
C VAL A 378 19.25 -19.66 -7.26
N PRO A 379 19.61 -18.42 -7.65
CA PRO A 379 18.62 -17.43 -8.07
C PRO A 379 17.70 -18.00 -9.15
N VAL A 380 16.38 -17.85 -8.96
CA VAL A 380 15.40 -18.36 -9.93
C VAL A 380 15.51 -17.63 -11.26
N PHE A 381 15.77 -16.31 -11.18
CA PHE A 381 15.77 -15.42 -12.33
C PHE A 381 17.10 -14.67 -12.45
N SER A 382 17.52 -14.41 -13.69
CA SER A 382 18.75 -13.68 -14.01
C SER A 382 18.58 -12.16 -14.13
N GLY A 383 17.36 -11.64 -13.96
CA GLY A 383 17.07 -10.22 -14.07
C GLY A 383 17.70 -9.38 -12.96
N GLU A 384 17.93 -8.10 -13.25
CA GLU A 384 18.31 -7.10 -12.25
C GLU A 384 17.22 -6.96 -11.19
N ARG A 385 17.61 -6.65 -9.96
CA ARG A 385 16.72 -6.66 -8.79
C ARG A 385 16.98 -5.50 -7.85
N PHE A 386 15.98 -5.22 -7.02
CA PHE A 386 16.07 -4.19 -5.97
C PHE A 386 16.33 -4.82 -4.60
N HIS A 387 15.28 -4.98 -3.77
CA HIS A 387 15.39 -5.41 -2.37
C HIS A 387 14.78 -6.80 -2.10
N GLU A 388 14.53 -7.55 -3.16
CA GLU A 388 13.96 -8.90 -3.11
C GLU A 388 14.66 -9.81 -4.12
N VAL A 389 14.76 -11.09 -3.78
CA VAL A 389 15.35 -12.11 -4.65
C VAL A 389 14.60 -13.43 -4.52
N ALA A 390 14.17 -13.98 -5.66
CA ALA A 390 13.67 -15.34 -5.74
C ALA A 390 14.84 -16.34 -5.81
N VAL A 391 14.89 -17.30 -4.88
CA VAL A 391 15.96 -18.32 -4.80
C VAL A 391 15.38 -19.72 -4.64
N ARG A 392 15.95 -20.68 -5.36
CA ARG A 392 15.67 -22.12 -5.18
C ARG A 392 16.44 -22.63 -3.97
N VAL A 393 15.73 -23.26 -3.03
CA VAL A 393 16.30 -23.74 -1.77
C VAL A 393 16.64 -25.23 -1.75
N GLY A 394 16.40 -25.94 -2.86
CA GLY A 394 16.78 -27.34 -3.04
C GLY A 394 15.85 -28.35 -2.35
N GLY A 395 14.58 -27.98 -2.16
CA GLY A 395 13.54 -28.79 -1.52
C GLY A 395 12.21 -28.03 -1.55
N ASP A 396 11.18 -28.54 -0.86
CA ASP A 396 9.89 -27.84 -0.72
C ASP A 396 10.07 -26.55 0.10
N ALA A 397 9.85 -25.40 -0.53
CA ALA A 397 10.08 -24.09 0.08
C ALA A 397 9.17 -23.82 1.28
N GLU A 398 7.95 -24.36 1.30
CA GLU A 398 7.06 -24.20 2.46
C GLU A 398 7.60 -24.96 3.68
N ARG A 399 8.13 -26.17 3.46
CA ARG A 399 8.75 -26.95 4.55
C ARG A 399 10.01 -26.28 5.08
N VAL A 400 10.85 -25.76 4.19
CA VAL A 400 12.06 -25.02 4.58
C VAL A 400 11.67 -23.77 5.38
N ALA A 401 10.68 -22.99 4.91
CA ALA A 401 10.22 -21.80 5.62
C ALA A 401 9.63 -22.13 7.00
N ALA A 402 8.84 -23.20 7.11
CA ALA A 402 8.30 -23.65 8.40
C ALA A 402 9.41 -24.08 9.37
N ALA A 403 10.41 -24.84 8.91
CA ALA A 403 11.54 -25.25 9.74
C ALA A 403 12.40 -24.05 10.20
N MET A 404 12.63 -23.06 9.33
CA MET A 404 13.33 -21.83 9.73
C MET A 404 12.52 -21.01 10.74
N ALA A 405 11.18 -21.00 10.64
CA ALA A 405 10.33 -20.31 11.59
C ALA A 405 10.44 -20.91 13.01
N GLU A 406 10.64 -22.22 13.15
CA GLU A 406 10.94 -22.87 14.44
C GLU A 406 12.26 -22.37 15.07
N GLU A 407 13.21 -21.90 14.25
CA GLU A 407 14.46 -21.25 14.68
C GLU A 407 14.32 -19.72 14.89
N GLY A 408 13.09 -19.20 14.78
CA GLY A 408 12.78 -17.78 14.91
C GLY A 408 13.24 -16.93 13.72
N VAL A 409 13.32 -17.52 12.52
CA VAL A 409 13.63 -16.80 11.26
C VAL A 409 12.50 -17.02 10.26
N LEU A 410 11.82 -15.96 9.84
CA LEU A 410 10.83 -16.02 8.77
C LEU A 410 11.57 -15.92 7.44
N ALA A 411 11.68 -17.05 6.74
CA ALA A 411 12.64 -17.26 5.65
C ALA A 411 12.39 -16.46 4.36
N GLY A 412 11.17 -15.98 4.15
CA GLY A 412 10.74 -15.53 2.82
C GLY A 412 9.33 -15.97 2.53
N TYR A 413 8.79 -15.51 1.41
CA TYR A 413 7.50 -15.95 0.89
C TYR A 413 7.68 -17.21 0.00
N PRO A 414 7.04 -18.35 0.32
CA PRO A 414 7.07 -19.53 -0.56
C PRO A 414 6.31 -19.27 -1.87
N LEU A 415 7.04 -19.18 -2.98
CA LEU A 415 6.47 -18.83 -4.29
C LEU A 415 5.49 -19.89 -4.82
N GLY A 416 5.67 -21.15 -4.41
CA GLY A 416 4.79 -22.28 -4.72
C GLY A 416 3.31 -22.09 -4.39
N ARG A 417 2.98 -21.14 -3.51
CA ARG A 417 1.59 -20.80 -3.13
C ARG A 417 0.79 -20.22 -4.30
N ASP A 418 1.45 -19.41 -5.14
CA ASP A 418 0.81 -18.73 -6.27
C ASP A 418 1.38 -19.18 -7.62
N TYR A 419 2.59 -19.75 -7.63
CA TYR A 419 3.32 -20.21 -8.82
C TYR A 419 3.73 -21.68 -8.63
N PRO A 420 2.89 -22.66 -9.00
CA PRO A 420 3.14 -24.08 -8.76
C PRO A 420 4.44 -24.63 -9.35
N GLU A 421 4.98 -23.97 -10.37
CA GLU A 421 6.27 -24.25 -11.00
C GLU A 421 7.48 -23.78 -10.17
N LEU A 422 7.25 -23.00 -9.10
CA LEU A 422 8.24 -22.45 -8.18
C LEU A 422 8.07 -22.97 -6.73
N LYS A 423 7.56 -24.21 -6.58
CA LYS A 423 7.37 -24.87 -5.25
C LYS A 423 8.64 -25.02 -4.42
N ASP A 424 9.79 -25.01 -5.07
CA ASP A 424 11.12 -25.10 -4.47
C ASP A 424 11.80 -23.76 -4.28
N ALA A 425 11.07 -22.65 -4.45
CA ALA A 425 11.62 -21.31 -4.36
C ALA A 425 10.98 -20.44 -3.25
N LEU A 426 11.84 -19.65 -2.61
CA LEU A 426 11.46 -18.56 -1.71
C LEU A 426 11.71 -17.22 -2.39
N LEU A 427 10.81 -16.27 -2.22
CA LEU A 427 11.09 -14.85 -2.39
C LEU A 427 11.59 -14.31 -1.05
N VAL A 428 12.80 -13.78 -1.04
CA VAL A 428 13.47 -13.31 0.17
C VAL A 428 13.68 -11.80 0.07
N CYS A 429 13.31 -11.07 1.12
CA CYS A 429 13.45 -9.62 1.19
C CYS A 429 14.50 -9.20 2.22
N VAL A 430 15.35 -8.26 1.83
CA VAL A 430 16.36 -7.68 2.72
C VAL A 430 16.36 -6.16 2.58
N THR A 431 16.08 -5.48 3.68
CA THR A 431 16.03 -4.01 3.73
C THR A 431 17.23 -3.44 4.49
N GLU A 432 17.28 -2.12 4.66
CA GLU A 432 18.31 -1.41 5.41
C GLU A 432 18.34 -1.77 6.91
N THR A 433 17.30 -2.42 7.43
CA THR A 433 17.21 -2.81 8.85
C THR A 433 18.10 -4.00 9.19
N LYS A 434 18.52 -4.78 8.18
CA LYS A 434 19.28 -6.02 8.39
C LYS A 434 20.77 -5.74 8.54
N THR A 435 21.38 -6.48 9.46
CA THR A 435 22.81 -6.44 9.72
C THR A 435 23.50 -7.69 9.18
N GLY A 436 24.84 -7.67 9.07
CA GLY A 436 25.61 -8.86 8.69
C GLY A 436 25.36 -10.07 9.60
N ALA A 437 25.12 -9.85 10.90
CA ALA A 437 24.80 -10.90 11.85
C ALA A 437 23.40 -11.49 11.61
N ASP A 438 22.44 -10.69 11.16
CA ASP A 438 21.11 -11.19 10.76
C ASP A 438 21.21 -12.07 9.52
N LEU A 439 22.06 -11.69 8.56
CA LEU A 439 22.34 -12.51 7.39
C LEU A 439 23.04 -13.82 7.77
N ASP A 440 23.98 -13.79 8.72
CA ASP A 440 24.64 -15.02 9.24
C ASP A 440 23.61 -15.94 9.91
N ARG A 441 22.70 -15.37 10.72
CA ARG A 441 21.63 -16.12 11.39
C ARG A 441 20.65 -16.74 10.38
N TYR A 442 20.32 -16.01 9.31
CA TYR A 442 19.51 -16.52 8.22
C TYR A 442 20.16 -17.75 7.58
N MET A 443 21.45 -17.66 7.23
CA MET A 443 22.19 -18.78 6.61
C MET A 443 22.25 -20.00 7.53
N ALA A 444 22.53 -19.81 8.82
CA ALA A 444 22.56 -20.90 9.79
C ALA A 444 21.21 -21.61 9.94
N ALA A 445 20.11 -20.85 9.97
CA ALA A 445 18.76 -21.41 10.02
C ALA A 445 18.41 -22.17 8.73
N LEU A 446 18.81 -21.64 7.56
CA LEU A 446 18.60 -22.30 6.27
C LEU A 446 19.36 -23.63 6.18
N GLU A 447 20.63 -23.67 6.58
CA GLU A 447 21.44 -24.90 6.59
C GLU A 447 20.81 -25.98 7.46
N LYS A 448 20.35 -25.60 8.67
CA LYS A 448 19.67 -26.51 9.58
C LYS A 448 18.35 -27.02 9.01
N ALA A 449 17.55 -26.14 8.40
CA ALA A 449 16.28 -26.49 7.77
C ALA A 449 16.48 -27.47 6.60
N ARG A 450 17.46 -27.20 5.72
CA ARG A 450 17.80 -28.07 4.57
C ARG A 450 18.34 -29.44 4.98
N ALA A 451 18.99 -29.54 6.15
CA ALA A 451 19.45 -30.82 6.68
C ALA A 451 18.30 -31.67 7.28
N ALA A 452 17.17 -31.05 7.63
CA ALA A 452 16.01 -31.71 8.23
C ALA A 452 14.92 -32.07 7.22
N SER A 453 14.91 -31.44 6.03
CA SER A 453 13.99 -31.66 4.90
C SER A 453 14.49 -32.71 3.93
#